data_AF-A0A352X551-F1
#
_entry.id   AF-A0A352X551-F1
#
_cell.length_a   1.000
_cell.length_b   1.000
_cell.length_c   1.000
_cell.angle_alpha   90.00
_cell.angle_beta   90.00
_cell.angle_gamma   90.00
#
_symmetry.space_group_name_H-M   'P 1'
#
loop_
_entity.id
_entity.type
_entity.pdbx_description
1 polymer ?
#
loop_
_entity_poly.entity_id
_entity_poly.type
_entity_poly.pdbx_seq_one_letter_code
_entity_poly.pdbx_strand_id
1 'polypeptide(L)'
;MSGSSFFDESKDQSLVKAEIVAKYFFAWAKVIIPQAKKRGEKIAYVDLFSGPGRYKDGSKSTPLLILERAIADPDMRQMLITIFNDKDSNNTQSLQQAIDSIPDI
;
A
#
# COMPACT_ATOMS: atom_id res chain seq x y z
N MET A 1 -25.36 -0.88 -20.74
CA MET A 1 -26.13 -1.03 -19.49
C MET A 1 -25.19 -1.49 -18.38
N SER A 2 -24.91 -0.57 -17.44
CA SER A 2 -24.38 -0.72 -16.07
C SER A 2 -23.33 -1.80 -15.74
N GLY A 3 -22.05 -1.43 -15.81
CA GLY A 3 -20.94 -2.16 -15.17
C GLY A 3 -20.14 -1.30 -14.16
N SER A 4 -20.63 -0.10 -13.83
CA SER A 4 -19.86 0.94 -13.12
C SER A 4 -19.83 0.79 -11.59
N SER A 5 -20.60 -0.11 -10.98
CA SER A 5 -20.70 -0.17 -9.51
C SER A 5 -19.72 -1.12 -8.81
N PHE A 6 -18.78 -1.73 -9.54
CA PHE A 6 -17.84 -2.67 -8.92
C PHE A 6 -16.78 -1.97 -8.04
N PHE A 7 -16.44 -0.73 -8.35
CA PHE A 7 -15.42 0.07 -7.66
C PHE A 7 -16.01 1.14 -6.72
N ASP A 8 -17.34 1.18 -6.56
CA ASP A 8 -18.00 2.25 -5.81
C ASP A 8 -17.82 2.12 -4.30
N GLU A 9 -17.70 0.88 -3.79
CA GLU A 9 -17.52 0.61 -2.36
C GLU A 9 -16.44 -0.45 -2.15
N SER A 10 -15.61 -0.27 -1.13
CA SER A 10 -14.77 -1.35 -0.68
C SER A 10 -15.67 -2.41 -0.03
N LYS A 11 -15.99 -3.47 -0.76
CA LYS A 11 -16.64 -4.66 -0.17
C LYS A 11 -15.86 -5.09 1.07
N ASP A 12 -16.52 -5.51 2.15
CA ASP A 12 -15.87 -5.98 3.39
C ASP A 12 -14.70 -6.95 3.13
N GLN A 13 -14.83 -7.78 2.10
CA GLN A 13 -13.80 -8.72 1.66
C GLN A 13 -12.51 -8.05 1.17
N SER A 14 -12.59 -6.89 0.52
CA SER A 14 -11.43 -6.11 0.07
C SER A 14 -10.66 -5.53 1.26
N LEU A 15 -11.38 -5.04 2.29
CA LEU A 15 -10.76 -4.57 3.54
C LEU A 15 -10.04 -5.71 4.26
N VAL A 16 -10.70 -6.88 4.38
CA VAL A 16 -10.10 -8.06 5.01
C VAL A 16 -8.85 -8.51 4.24
N LYS A 17 -8.90 -8.53 2.90
CA LYS A 17 -7.74 -8.87 2.06
C LYS A 17 -6.59 -7.89 2.27
N ALA A 18 -6.86 -6.58 2.22
CA ALA A 18 -5.84 -5.55 2.42
C ALA A 18 -5.19 -5.67 3.81
N GLU A 19 -5.99 -5.93 4.85
CA GLU A 19 -5.51 -6.12 6.21
C GLU A 19 -4.65 -7.38 6.37
N ILE A 20 -5.03 -8.49 5.74
CA ILE A 20 -4.23 -9.72 5.71
C ILE A 20 -2.89 -9.44 5.03
N VAL A 21 -2.89 -8.87 3.82
CA VAL A 21 -1.66 -8.55 3.08
C VAL A 21 -0.74 -7.66 3.91
N ALA A 22 -1.27 -6.60 4.51
CA ALA A 22 -0.49 -5.70 5.35
C ALA A 22 0.09 -6.42 6.58
N LYS A 23 -0.66 -7.31 7.25
CA LYS A 23 -0.12 -8.07 8.40
C LYS A 23 1.00 -9.03 8.01
N TYR A 24 0.78 -9.82 6.97
CA TYR A 24 1.76 -10.81 6.53
C TYR A 24 3.02 -10.16 5.97
N PHE A 25 2.87 -9.08 5.19
CA PHE A 25 4.00 -8.34 4.66
C PHE A 25 4.90 -7.79 5.77
N PHE A 26 4.32 -7.20 6.81
CA PHE A 26 5.10 -6.65 7.93
C PHE A 26 5.83 -7.74 8.72
N ALA A 27 5.15 -8.87 8.98
CA ALA A 27 5.79 -10.01 9.64
C ALA A 27 6.98 -10.53 8.82
N TRP A 28 6.80 -10.68 7.50
CA TRP A 28 7.89 -11.06 6.59
C TRP A 28 9.03 -10.04 6.60
N ALA A 29 8.72 -8.75 6.48
CA ALA A 29 9.72 -7.69 6.39
C ALA A 29 10.62 -7.64 7.63
N LYS A 30 10.06 -7.84 8.83
CA LYS A 30 10.82 -7.91 10.09
C LYS A 30 11.85 -9.05 10.10
N VAL A 31 11.60 -10.15 9.39
CA VAL A 31 12.55 -11.27 9.26
C VAL A 31 13.63 -10.94 8.22
N ILE A 32 13.28 -10.28 7.12
CA ILE A 32 14.19 -10.04 5.99
C ILE A 32 15.09 -8.82 6.18
N ILE A 33 14.58 -7.74 6.78
CA ILE A 33 15.32 -6.47 6.94
C ILE A 33 16.71 -6.64 7.56
N PRO A 34 16.91 -7.43 8.64
CA PRO A 34 18.25 -7.61 9.21
C PRO A 34 19.27 -8.17 8.23
N GLN A 35 18.85 -9.05 7.32
CA GLN A 35 19.74 -9.63 6.31
C GLN A 35 19.95 -8.67 5.13
N ALA A 36 18.91 -7.97 4.69
CA ALA A 36 19.02 -6.93 3.66
C ALA A 36 20.01 -5.83 4.09
N LYS A 37 19.92 -5.37 5.35
CA LYS A 37 20.86 -4.40 5.94
C LYS A 37 22.32 -4.87 5.89
N LYS A 38 22.58 -6.14 6.21
CA LYS A 38 23.94 -6.73 6.16
C LYS A 38 24.53 -6.75 4.75
N ARG A 39 23.66 -6.83 3.73
CA ARG A 39 24.04 -6.84 2.31
C ARG A 39 24.10 -5.43 1.70
N GLY A 40 23.73 -4.39 2.46
CA GLY A 40 23.58 -3.03 1.93
C GLY A 40 22.40 -2.89 0.96
N GLU A 41 21.41 -3.77 1.04
CA GLU A 41 20.24 -3.83 0.16
C GLU A 41 18.98 -3.30 0.86
N LYS A 42 17.99 -2.89 0.07
CA LYS A 42 16.64 -2.53 0.52
C LYS A 42 15.63 -3.63 0.19
N ILE A 43 14.47 -3.62 0.84
CA ILE A 43 13.34 -4.48 0.47
C ILE A 43 12.35 -3.71 -0.40
N ALA A 44 11.64 -4.40 -1.29
CA ALA A 44 10.63 -3.80 -2.14
C ALA A 44 9.24 -4.41 -1.89
N TYR A 45 8.22 -3.56 -1.86
CA TYR A 45 6.82 -3.95 -1.96
C TYR A 45 6.25 -3.46 -3.29
N VAL A 46 5.67 -4.37 -4.07
CA VAL A 46 5.16 -4.09 -5.41
C VAL A 46 3.68 -4.45 -5.46
N ASP A 47 2.82 -3.44 -5.65
CA ASP A 47 1.38 -3.62 -5.82
C ASP A 47 0.99 -3.28 -7.26
N LEU A 48 0.55 -4.31 -7.99
CA LEU A 48 0.30 -4.22 -9.44
C LEU A 48 -1.12 -3.80 -9.82
N PHE A 49 -1.99 -3.61 -8.83
CA PHE A 49 -3.38 -3.17 -8.97
C PHE A 49 -3.75 -2.31 -7.77
N SER A 50 -2.99 -1.22 -7.58
CA SER A 50 -2.93 -0.47 -6.34
C SER A 50 -4.22 0.31 -6.01
N GLY A 51 -5.06 0.59 -7.01
CA GLY A 51 -6.30 1.34 -6.83
C GLY A 51 -6.08 2.82 -6.48
N PRO A 52 -7.15 3.53 -6.06
CA PRO A 52 -7.18 5.00 -5.98
C PRO A 52 -6.58 5.61 -4.70
N GLY A 53 -5.93 4.84 -3.83
CA GLY A 53 -5.52 5.34 -2.50
C GLY A 53 -6.66 5.26 -1.49
N ARG A 54 -7.79 5.94 -1.75
CA ARG A 54 -9.01 5.88 -0.93
C ARG A 54 -10.23 5.54 -1.79
N TYR A 55 -11.11 4.70 -1.25
CA TYR A 55 -12.40 4.42 -1.88
C TYR A 55 -13.43 5.52 -1.55
N LYS A 56 -14.59 5.51 -2.22
CA LYS A 56 -15.62 6.55 -2.04
C LYS A 56 -16.18 6.61 -0.62
N ASP A 57 -16.18 5.49 0.08
CA ASP A 57 -16.54 5.36 1.50
C ASP A 57 -15.46 5.91 2.47
N GLY A 58 -14.32 6.38 1.94
CA GLY A 58 -13.20 6.92 2.71
C GLY A 58 -12.21 5.86 3.21
N SER A 59 -12.49 4.58 2.99
CA SER A 59 -11.60 3.49 3.39
C SER A 59 -10.28 3.51 2.62
N LYS A 60 -9.21 3.05 3.29
CA LYS A 60 -7.85 3.07 2.75
C LYS A 60 -7.58 1.83 1.91
N SER A 61 -6.98 2.03 0.74
CA SER A 61 -6.42 0.96 -0.07
C SER A 61 -5.14 0.38 0.53
N THR A 62 -4.73 -0.79 0.04
CA THR A 62 -3.52 -1.49 0.49
C THR A 62 -2.26 -0.62 0.47
N PRO A 63 -1.94 0.17 -0.59
CA PRO A 63 -0.79 1.08 -0.59
C PRO A 63 -0.71 2.00 0.63
N LEU A 64 -1.82 2.65 0.99
CA LEU A 64 -1.85 3.57 2.13
C LEU A 64 -1.66 2.82 3.45
N LEU A 65 -2.26 1.64 3.61
CA LEU A 65 -2.08 0.81 4.80
C LEU A 65 -0.63 0.35 4.98
N ILE A 66 0.06 0.04 3.88
CA ILE A 66 1.48 -0.34 3.91
C ILE A 66 2.35 0.85 4.29
N LEU A 67 2.15 2.01 3.65
CA LEU A 67 2.93 3.22 3.89
C LEU A 67 2.79 3.76 5.32
N GLU A 68 1.55 3.87 5.82
CA GLU A 68 1.30 4.38 7.18
C GLU A 68 1.98 3.51 8.25
N ARG A 69 1.90 2.19 8.10
CA ARG A 69 2.60 1.26 9.01
C ARG A 69 4.12 1.35 8.84
N ALA A 70 4.62 1.63 7.63
CA ALA A 70 6.05 1.70 7.35
C ALA A 70 6.67 2.96 7.95
N ILE A 71 6.00 4.12 7.85
CA ILE A 71 6.45 5.38 8.46
C ILE A 71 6.54 5.26 9.98
N ALA A 72 5.59 4.55 10.60
CA ALA A 72 5.57 4.32 12.05
C ALA A 72 6.71 3.43 12.56
N ASP A 73 7.43 2.73 11.68
CA ASP A 73 8.51 1.81 12.04
C ASP A 73 9.86 2.30 11.46
N PRO A 74 10.84 2.70 12.28
CA PRO A 74 12.09 3.30 11.80
C PRO A 74 12.86 2.44 10.78
N ASP A 75 12.83 1.12 10.98
CA ASP A 75 13.48 0.16 10.09
C ASP A 75 12.77 0.06 8.75
N MET A 76 11.44 -0.07 8.75
CA MET A 76 10.65 -0.08 7.53
C MET A 76 10.81 1.24 6.76
N ARG A 77 10.69 2.38 7.46
CA ARG A 77 10.82 3.72 6.88
C ARG A 77 12.12 3.90 6.11
N GLN A 78 13.24 3.38 6.62
CA GLN A 78 14.54 3.51 5.97
C GLN A 78 14.76 2.47 4.85
N MET A 79 14.22 1.27 5.02
CA MET A 79 14.60 0.09 4.23
C MET A 79 13.60 -0.26 3.12
N LEU A 80 12.37 0.25 3.19
CA LEU A 80 11.32 -0.09 2.22
C LEU A 80 11.38 0.80 0.99
N ILE A 81 11.27 0.18 -0.18
CA ILE A 81 10.92 0.82 -1.45
C ILE A 81 9.52 0.32 -1.83
N THR A 82 8.62 1.22 -2.20
CA THR A 82 7.29 0.86 -2.70
C THR A 82 7.15 1.19 -4.18
N ILE A 83 6.57 0.26 -4.94
CA ILE A 83 6.22 0.46 -6.34
C ILE A 83 4.73 0.13 -6.49
N PHE A 84 3.97 1.10 -6.98
CA PHE A 84 2.54 0.96 -7.17
C PHE A 84 2.19 1.23 -8.64
N ASN A 85 1.39 0.36 -9.23
CA ASN A 85 0.81 0.61 -10.54
C ASN A 85 -0.67 0.22 -10.59
N ASP A 86 -1.37 0.87 -11.50
CA ASP A 86 -2.73 0.57 -11.88
C ASP A 86 -2.89 0.84 -13.38
N LYS A 87 -3.84 0.17 -14.03
CA LYS A 87 -4.16 0.42 -15.44
C LYS A 87 -4.92 1.74 -15.60
N ASP A 88 -5.74 2.09 -14.62
CA ASP A 88 -6.51 3.33 -14.65
C ASP A 88 -5.65 4.50 -14.17
N SER A 89 -5.38 5.45 -15.07
CA SER A 89 -4.59 6.64 -14.75
C SER A 89 -5.24 7.49 -13.64
N ASN A 90 -6.57 7.50 -13.53
CA ASN A 90 -7.27 8.22 -12.47
C ASN A 90 -6.97 7.61 -11.10
N ASN A 91 -6.90 6.28 -11.02
CA ASN A 91 -6.51 5.58 -9.80
C ASN A 91 -5.09 5.97 -9.40
N THR A 92 -4.14 5.92 -10.35
CA THR A 92 -2.75 6.28 -10.05
C THR A 92 -2.59 7.74 -9.61
N GLN A 93 -3.33 8.66 -10.22
CA GLN A 93 -3.30 10.08 -9.84
C GLN A 93 -3.92 10.32 -8.45
N SER A 94 -5.06 9.70 -8.18
CA SER A 94 -5.72 9.74 -6.87
C SER A 94 -4.84 9.13 -5.77
N LEU A 95 -4.19 8.00 -6.06
CA LEU A 95 -3.25 7.38 -5.14
C LEU A 95 -2.06 8.30 -4.86
N GLN A 96 -1.47 8.91 -5.88
CA GLN A 96 -0.36 9.85 -5.71
C GLN A 96 -0.75 11.01 -4.79
N GLN A 97 -1.91 11.64 -5.03
CA GLN A 97 -2.42 12.71 -4.17
C GLN A 97 -2.63 12.25 -2.72
N ALA A 98 -3.14 11.02 -2.53
CA ALA A 98 -3.32 10.46 -1.20
C ALA A 98 -1.98 10.21 -0.50
N ILE A 99 -0.96 9.75 -1.21
CA ILE A 99 0.40 9.56 -0.69
C ILE A 99 1.04 10.90 -0.32
N ASP A 100 0.94 11.91 -1.18
CA ASP A 100 1.49 13.25 -0.94
C ASP A 100 0.85 13.94 0.28
N SER A 101 -0.35 13.50 0.68
CA SER A 101 -1.04 13.99 1.87
C SER A 101 -0.60 13.32 3.18
N ILE A 102 0.22 12.26 3.12
CA ILE A 102 0.74 11.57 4.30
C ILE A 102 1.87 12.41 4.91
N PRO A 103 1.78 12.81 6.19
CA PRO A 103 2.88 13.50 6.86
C PRO A 103 4.13 12.62 6.93
N ASP A 104 5.30 13.24 6.74
CA ASP A 104 6.62 12.60 6.90
C ASP A 104 6.87 11.38 5.99
N ILE A 105 6.25 11.39 4.79
CA ILE A 105 6.46 10.41 3.70
C ILE A 105 7.80 10.60 2.99
#